data_AF-A0A425WPX8-F1
#
_entry.id   AF-A0A425WPX8-F1
#
_cell.length_a   1.000
_cell.length_b   1.000
_cell.length_c   1.000
_cell.angle_alpha   90.00
_cell.angle_beta   90.00
_cell.angle_gamma   90.00
#
_symmetry.space_group_name_H-M   'P 1'
#
loop_
_entity.id
_entity.type
_entity.pdbx_description
1 polymer ?
#
loop_
_entity_poly.entity_id
_entity_poly.type
_entity_poly.pdbx_seq_one_letter_code
_entity_poly.pdbx_strand_id
1 'polypeptide(L)' 'MSGYLASGKAARKARAEVNEATKKALAGEVVLTVTLDRGKEFLEAEGLQQALGAPVCFCPPHHLWERGTNENANGLLRD' A
#
# COMPACT_ATOMS: atom_id res chain seq x y z
N MET A 1 -9.01 -7.61 -14.06
CA MET A 1 -7.96 -7.14 -13.12
C MET A 1 -6.95 -8.28 -12.97
N SER A 2 -5.64 -8.03 -13.03
CA SER A 2 -4.61 -9.09 -13.12
C SER A 2 -4.42 -9.92 -11.85
N GLY A 3 -4.85 -9.41 -10.68
CA GLY A 3 -4.65 -10.09 -9.39
C GLY A 3 -3.19 -10.15 -8.94
N TYR A 4 -2.31 -9.34 -9.55
CA TYR A 4 -0.89 -9.28 -9.18
C TYR A 4 -0.73 -8.77 -7.75
N LEU A 5 0.04 -9.51 -6.94
CA LEU A 5 0.30 -9.20 -5.54
C LEU A 5 1.81 -9.03 -5.33
N ALA A 6 2.21 -7.83 -4.92
CA ALA A 6 3.54 -7.56 -4.38
C ALA A 6 3.41 -7.34 -2.86
N SER A 7 4.26 -8.00 -2.07
CA SER A 7 4.23 -7.88 -0.61
C SER A 7 5.64 -7.70 -0.05
N GLY A 8 5.72 -7.03 1.09
CA GLY A 8 6.97 -6.80 1.82
C GLY A 8 6.68 -6.73 3.31
N LYS A 9 7.55 -7.33 4.13
CA LYS A 9 7.40 -7.32 5.59
C LYS A 9 8.14 -6.11 6.17
N ALA A 10 7.39 -5.19 6.78
CA ALA A 10 7.97 -4.15 7.63
C ALA A 10 8.36 -4.75 8.98
N ALA A 11 9.50 -4.32 9.55
CA ALA A 11 9.96 -4.85 10.84
C ALA A 11 9.08 -4.37 12.01
N ARG A 12 8.45 -3.19 11.88
CA ARG A 12 7.49 -2.60 12.79
C ARG A 12 6.41 -1.88 12.00
N LYS A 13 5.25 -1.68 12.65
CA LYS A 13 4.15 -0.87 12.13
C LYS A 13 4.43 0.64 12.30
N ALA A 14 5.57 1.09 11.79
CA ALA A 14 6.03 2.48 11.82
C ALA A 14 6.07 3.06 10.41
N ARG A 15 5.82 4.36 10.26
CA ARG A 15 5.69 5.04 8.96
C ARG A 15 6.90 4.82 8.04
N ALA A 16 8.10 5.08 8.57
CA ALA A 16 9.34 4.90 7.82
C ALA A 16 9.54 3.45 7.35
N GLU A 17 9.26 2.48 8.23
CA GLU A 17 9.46 1.06 7.93
C GLU A 17 8.44 0.53 6.93
N VAL A 18 7.19 0.99 7.01
CA VAL A 18 6.14 0.66 6.03
C VAL A 18 6.46 1.29 4.68
N ASN A 19 6.83 2.58 4.64
CA ASN A 19 7.20 3.25 3.40
C ASN A 19 8.38 2.57 2.71
N GLU A 20 9.42 2.18 3.46
CA GLU A 20 10.56 1.45 2.89
C GLU A 20 10.17 0.06 2.37
N ALA A 21 9.32 -0.66 3.09
CA ALA A 21 8.80 -1.96 2.62
C ALA A 21 7.97 -1.82 1.34
N THR A 22 7.10 -0.80 1.26
CA THR A 22 6.29 -0.52 0.07
C THR A 22 7.15 -0.14 -1.14
N LYS A 23 8.15 0.74 -0.95
CA LYS A 23 9.10 1.10 -2.02
C LYS A 23 9.81 -0.12 -2.58
N LYS A 24 10.30 -1.01 -1.71
CA LYS A 24 10.98 -2.24 -2.12
C LYS A 24 10.04 -3.20 -2.84
N ALA A 25 8.81 -3.34 -2.37
CA ALA A 25 7.81 -4.22 -2.99
C ALA A 25 7.42 -3.77 -4.40
N LEU A 26 7.45 -2.45 -4.66
CA LEU A 26 7.11 -1.86 -5.96
C LEU A 26 8.34 -1.46 -6.80
N ALA A 27 9.54 -1.84 -6.36
CA ALA A 27 10.77 -1.49 -7.06
C ALA A 27 10.80 -2.16 -8.44
N GLY A 28 10.95 -1.35 -9.50
CA GLY A 28 10.96 -1.84 -10.89
C GLY A 28 9.58 -1.95 -11.53
N GLU A 29 8.51 -1.70 -10.78
CA GLU A 29 7.14 -1.64 -11.32
C GLU A 29 6.82 -0.25 -11.86
N VAL A 30 6.01 -0.18 -12.91
CA VAL A 30 5.44 1.08 -13.41
C VAL A 30 4.17 1.38 -12.62
N VAL A 31 4.27 2.28 -11.65
CA VAL A 31 3.15 2.67 -10.78
C VAL A 31 2.52 3.96 -11.31
N LEU A 32 1.22 3.93 -11.65
CA LEU A 32 0.47 5.10 -12.13
C LEU A 32 -0.29 5.81 -11.03
N THR A 33 -0.87 5.06 -10.10
CA THR A 33 -1.58 5.57 -8.92
C THR A 33 -1.41 4.57 -7.78
N VAL A 34 -1.45 5.06 -6.54
CA VAL A 34 -1.46 4.21 -5.36
C VAL A 34 -2.67 4.56 -4.51
N THR A 35 -3.54 3.58 -4.25
CA THR A 35 -4.68 3.77 -3.35
C THR A 35 -4.37 3.10 -2.01
N LEU A 36 -4.32 3.91 -0.94
CA LEU A 36 -4.05 3.46 0.41
C LEU A 36 -5.29 3.59 1.29
N ASP A 37 -5.28 2.87 2.40
CA ASP A 37 -6.20 3.15 3.48
C ASP A 37 -5.71 4.29 4.38
N ARG A 38 -6.57 4.74 5.29
CA ARG A 38 -6.26 5.80 6.25
C ARG A 38 -5.49 5.29 7.47
N GLY A 39 -4.70 4.22 7.31
CA GLY A 39 -3.81 3.71 8.35
C GLY A 39 -2.85 4.79 8.84
N LYS A 40 -2.53 4.78 10.14
CA LYS A 40 -1.61 5.76 10.75
C LYS A 40 -0.19 5.62 10.20
N GLU A 41 0.13 4.43 9.71
CA GLU A 41 1.35 4.08 8.97
C GLU A 41 1.52 4.88 7.67
N PHE A 42 0.43 5.33 7.03
CA PHE A 42 0.44 6.05 5.76
C PHE A 42 0.23 7.56 5.91
N LEU A 43 0.30 8.10 7.14
CA LEU A 43 0.16 9.54 7.38
C LEU A 43 1.31 10.37 6.74
N GLU A 44 2.42 9.73 6.40
CA GLU A 44 3.56 10.32 5.66
C GLU A 44 3.58 9.83 4.20
N ALA A 45 2.42 9.82 3.55
CA ALA A 45 2.25 9.40 2.15
C ALA A 45 3.04 10.26 1.16
N GLU A 46 3.43 11.49 1.53
CA GLU A 46 4.22 12.37 0.67
C GLU A 46 5.58 11.76 0.31
N GLY A 47 6.26 11.11 1.27
CA GLY A 47 7.53 10.42 1.01
C GLY A 47 7.36 9.18 0.13
N LEU A 48 6.17 8.57 0.12
CA LEU A 48 5.85 7.47 -0.76
C LEU A 48 5.55 7.96 -2.19
N GLN A 49 4.77 9.03 -2.31
CA GLN A 49 4.48 9.68 -3.59
C GLN A 49 5.76 10.13 -4.31
N GLN A 50 6.69 10.75 -3.59
CA GLN A 50 7.98 11.17 -4.15
C GLN A 50 8.82 9.97 -4.63
N ALA A 51 8.84 8.89 -3.86
CA ALA A 51 9.65 7.71 -4.19
C ALA A 51 9.08 6.91 -5.37
N LEU A 52 7.75 6.84 -5.49
CA LEU A 52 7.08 6.11 -6.58
C LEU A 52 6.83 6.98 -7.81
N GLY A 53 6.96 8.30 -7.70
CA GLY A 53 6.62 9.23 -8.79
C GLY A 53 5.15 9.19 -9.19
N ALA A 54 4.28 8.70 -8.29
CA ALA A 54 2.88 8.41 -8.56
C ALA A 54 1.98 9.05 -7.49
N PRO A 55 0.82 9.61 -7.88
CA PRO A 55 -0.14 10.17 -6.93
C PRO A 55 -0.66 9.11 -5.95
N VAL A 56 -0.69 9.47 -4.67
CA VAL A 56 -1.26 8.66 -3.60
C VAL A 56 -2.67 9.15 -3.29
N CYS A 57 -3.64 8.25 -3.41
CA CYS A 57 -5.05 8.46 -3.10
C CYS A 57 -5.42 7.69 -1.82
N PHE A 58 -6.39 8.21 -1.07
CA PHE A 58 -6.91 7.54 0.13
C PHE A 58 -8.36 7.13 -0.05
N CYS A 59 -8.70 5.91 0.36
CA CYS A 59 -10.10 5.49 0.39
C CYS A 59 -10.92 6.38 1.37
N PRO A 60 -12.16 6.73 1.00
CA PRO A 60 -13.09 7.40 1.89
C PRO A 60 -13.42 6.54 3.13
N PRO A 61 -13.65 7.18 4.29
CA PRO A 61 -14.04 6.46 5.50
C PRO A 61 -15.37 5.72 5.28
N HIS A 62 -15.49 4.51 5.83
CA HIS A 62 -16.67 3.62 5.74
C HIS A 62 -16.94 2.94 4.39
N HIS A 63 -16.03 3.05 3.41
CA HIS A 63 -16.13 2.35 2.12
C HIS A 63 -15.35 1.02 2.13
N LEU A 64 -15.74 0.09 3.01
CA LEU A 64 -15.05 -1.20 3.17
C LEU A 64 -15.02 -2.04 1.88
N TRP A 65 -16.03 -1.89 1.02
CA TRP A 65 -16.13 -2.64 -0.25
C TRP A 65 -15.06 -2.26 -1.28
N GLU A 66 -14.51 -1.04 -1.21
CA GLU A 66 -13.43 -0.60 -2.12
C GLU A 66 -12.09 -1.28 -1.81
N ARG A 67 -11.98 -1.91 -0.63
CA ARG A 67 -10.79 -2.64 -0.16
C ARG A 67 -10.91 -4.15 -0.28
N GLY A 68 -11.98 -4.67 -0.88
CA GLY A 68 -12.26 -6.11 -0.91
C GLY A 68 -11.09 -6.96 -1.41
N THR A 69 -10.38 -6.49 -2.45
CA THR A 69 -9.20 -7.17 -3.00
C THR A 69 -8.02 -7.19 -2.03
N ASN A 70 -7.79 -6.09 -1.29
CA ASN A 70 -6.71 -6.00 -0.31
C ASN A 70 -6.95 -6.92 0.89
N GLU A 71 -8.18 -6.94 1.42
CA GLU A 71 -8.54 -7.82 2.54
C GLU A 71 -8.48 -9.31 2.14
N ASN A 72 -8.92 -9.64 0.93
CA ASN A 72 -8.81 -11.00 0.40
C ASN A 72 -7.34 -11.43 0.25
N ALA A 73 -6.49 -10.58 -0.34
CA ALA A 73 -5.06 -10.85 -0.45
C ALA A 73 -4.38 -11.00 0.93
N ASN A 74 -4.76 -10.17 1.91
CA ASN A 74 -4.27 -10.29 3.27
C ASN A 74 -4.73 -11.59 3.95
N GLY A 75 -5.90 -12.12 3.60
CA GLY A 75 -6.35 -13.45 4.04
C GLY A 75 -5.44 -14.54 3.50
N LEU A 76 -5.23 -14.55 2.17
CA LEU A 76 -4.36 -15.51 1.49
C LEU A 76 -2.91 -15.50 1.98
N LEU A 77 -2.41 -14.35 2.45
CA LEU A 77 -1.05 -14.24 3.00
C LEU A 77 -0.93 -14.73 4.46
N ARG A 78 -2.05 -14.91 5.17
CA ARG A 78 -2.09 -15.34 6.58
C ARG A 78 -2.37 -16.84 6.74
N ASP A 79 -3.01 -17.44 5.75
CA ASP A 79 -3.28 -18.88 5.66
C ASP A 79 -2.03 -19.66 5.19
#